data_AF-A0A529HD84-F1
#
_entry.id   AF-A0A529HD84-F1
#
_cell.length_a   1.000
_cell.length_b   1.000
_cell.length_c   1.000
_cell.angle_alpha   90.00
_cell.angle_beta   90.00
_cell.angle_gamma   90.00
#
_symmetry.space_group_name_H-M   'P 1'
#
loop_
_entity.id
_entity.type
_entity.pdbx_description
1 polymer ?
#
loop_
_entity_poly.entity_id
_entity_poly.type
_entity_poly.pdbx_seq_one_letter_code
_entity_poly.pdbx_strand_id
1 'polypeptide(L)'
;HSELMGVGGLVEAVNTKGAAISLFALLEQYPGTALTSFVAIFLVAIFFISGADAASIVMGMLSSRGTLEPARIVVVLWGVLAGASACVLLVMGGLEGLQTASIIAAAPFLVVMVGLCISLWMALLDDLE
;
A
#
# COMPACT_ATOMS: atom_id res chain seq x y z
N HIS A 1 5.73 10.87 -21.76
CA HIS A 1 5.52 12.05 -22.63
C HIS A 1 6.42 13.20 -22.19
N SER A 2 6.42 13.60 -20.92
CA SER A 2 7.34 14.61 -20.36
C SER A 2 8.84 14.37 -20.60
N GLU A 3 9.30 13.13 -20.44
CA GLU A 3 10.72 12.76 -20.65
C GLU A 3 11.17 12.72 -22.12
N LEU A 4 10.23 12.47 -23.04
CA LEU A 4 10.54 12.29 -24.47
C LEU A 4 10.18 13.50 -25.33
N MET A 5 9.23 14.33 -24.88
CA MET A 5 8.62 15.41 -25.66
C MET A 5 8.45 16.72 -24.84
N GLY A 6 8.91 16.77 -23.59
CA GLY A 6 8.68 17.88 -22.65
C GLY A 6 9.97 18.41 -22.03
N VAL A 7 9.86 19.05 -20.86
CA VAL A 7 10.96 19.75 -20.15
C VAL A 7 12.05 18.79 -19.67
N GLY A 8 11.75 17.49 -19.54
CA GLY A 8 12.68 16.46 -19.06
C GLY A 8 13.06 16.61 -17.58
N GLY A 9 14.06 15.85 -17.13
CA GLY A 9 14.66 15.97 -15.80
C GLY A 9 13.92 15.24 -14.66
N LEU A 10 12.84 14.50 -14.96
CA LEU A 10 12.08 13.76 -13.95
C LEU A 10 12.92 12.60 -13.39
N VAL A 11 13.68 11.92 -14.24
CA VAL A 11 14.58 10.83 -13.83
C VAL A 11 15.65 11.34 -12.86
N GLU A 12 16.19 12.53 -13.11
CA GLU A 12 17.20 13.14 -12.26
C GLU A 12 16.60 13.61 -10.92
N ALA A 13 15.40 14.21 -10.94
CA ALA A 13 14.67 14.58 -9.73
C ALA A 13 14.33 13.35 -8.86
N VAL A 14 13.96 12.23 -9.46
CA VAL A 14 13.67 10.98 -8.75
C VAL A 14 14.93 10.32 -8.19
N ASN A 15 16.03 10.30 -8.95
CA ASN A 15 17.29 9.74 -8.47
C ASN A 15 17.90 10.55 -7.32
N THR A 16 17.69 11.87 -7.30
CA THR A 16 18.27 12.77 -6.29
C THR A 16 17.39 12.93 -5.05
N LYS A 17 16.06 13.00 -5.22
CA LYS A 17 15.10 13.26 -4.14
C LYS A 17 14.25 12.04 -3.74
N GLY A 18 14.34 10.94 -4.49
CA GLY A 18 13.64 9.69 -4.22
C GLY A 18 12.27 9.58 -4.88
N ALA A 19 11.79 8.34 -4.99
CA ALA A 19 10.54 7.99 -5.67
C ALA A 19 9.30 8.65 -5.06
N ALA A 20 9.32 9.00 -3.78
CA ALA A 20 8.21 9.65 -3.08
C ALA A 20 7.86 11.04 -3.66
N ILE A 21 8.83 11.73 -4.26
CA ILE A 21 8.65 13.08 -4.83
C ILE A 21 8.28 13.05 -6.32
N SER A 22 8.38 11.87 -6.97
CA SER A 22 8.16 11.69 -8.41
C SER A 22 6.84 12.29 -8.92
N LEU A 23 5.75 12.08 -8.20
CA LEU A 23 4.42 12.59 -8.55
C LEU A 23 4.38 14.12 -8.52
N PHE A 24 4.98 14.73 -7.49
CA PHE A 24 4.99 16.18 -7.33
C PHE A 24 5.93 16.86 -8.32
N ALA A 25 7.09 16.25 -8.59
CA ALA A 25 8.00 16.69 -9.65
C ALA A 25 7.33 16.63 -11.03
N LEU A 26 6.44 15.67 -11.27
CA LEU A 26 5.65 15.61 -12.50
C LEU A 26 4.64 16.75 -12.55
N LEU A 27 3.91 16.98 -11.45
CA LEU A 27 2.90 18.03 -11.35
C LEU A 27 3.49 19.44 -11.47
N GLU A 28 4.76 19.63 -11.10
CA GLU A 28 5.51 20.88 -11.33
C GLU A 28 5.69 21.22 -12.81
N GLN A 29 5.64 20.23 -13.71
CA GLN A 29 5.76 20.46 -15.16
C GLN A 29 4.46 20.96 -15.80
N TYR A 30 3.35 21.01 -15.06
CA TYR A 30 2.05 21.44 -15.55
C TYR A 30 1.56 22.72 -14.85
N PRO A 31 0.84 23.61 -15.55
CA PRO A 31 0.28 24.81 -14.93
C PRO A 31 -0.74 24.45 -13.85
N GLY A 32 -0.73 25.18 -12.72
CA GLY A 32 -1.65 24.93 -11.60
C GLY A 32 -1.13 23.95 -10.53
N THR A 33 0.19 23.71 -10.48
CA THR A 33 0.86 22.78 -9.56
C THR A 33 0.41 22.85 -8.11
N ALA A 34 0.20 24.05 -7.55
CA ALA A 34 -0.18 24.20 -6.14
C ALA A 34 -1.55 23.56 -5.85
N LEU A 35 -2.53 23.76 -6.74
CA LEU A 35 -3.87 23.20 -6.59
C LEU A 35 -3.85 21.68 -6.79
N THR A 36 -3.18 21.20 -7.85
CA THR A 36 -3.12 19.77 -8.17
C THR A 36 -2.32 18.99 -7.13
N SER A 37 -1.24 19.57 -6.58
CA SER A 37 -0.48 18.96 -5.47
C SER A 37 -1.30 18.88 -4.19
N PHE A 38 -2.07 19.92 -3.87
CA PHE A 38 -2.97 19.90 -2.72
C PHE A 38 -4.03 18.79 -2.85
N VAL A 39 -4.66 18.67 -4.02
CA VAL A 39 -5.62 17.61 -4.32
C VAL A 39 -4.95 16.23 -4.24
N ALA A 40 -3.74 16.07 -4.77
CA ALA A 40 -3.00 14.82 -4.71
C ALA A 40 -2.71 14.38 -3.27
N ILE A 41 -2.24 15.30 -2.40
CA ILE A 41 -2.01 15.01 -0.97
C ILE A 41 -3.33 14.56 -0.31
N PHE A 42 -4.43 15.25 -0.60
CA PHE A 42 -5.74 14.91 -0.05
C PHE A 42 -6.23 13.53 -0.49
N LEU A 43 -6.06 13.19 -1.77
CA LEU A 43 -6.39 11.86 -2.29
C LEU A 43 -5.55 10.77 -1.65
N VAL A 44 -4.23 10.96 -1.55
CA VAL A 44 -3.33 10.01 -0.87
C VAL A 44 -3.78 9.77 0.57
N ALA A 45 -4.16 10.84 1.29
CA ALA A 45 -4.66 10.71 2.66
C ALA A 45 -5.94 9.86 2.74
N ILE A 46 -6.93 10.12 1.88
CA ILE A 46 -8.20 9.35 1.88
C ILE A 46 -7.96 7.89 1.51
N PHE A 47 -7.17 7.61 0.47
CA PHE A 47 -6.85 6.24 0.08
C PHE A 47 -6.10 5.49 1.18
N PHE A 48 -5.18 6.17 1.85
CA PHE A 48 -4.46 5.58 2.98
C PHE A 48 -5.39 5.28 4.15
N ILE A 49 -6.26 6.21 4.54
CA ILE A 49 -7.19 6.04 5.67
C ILE A 49 -8.20 4.91 5.39
N SER A 50 -8.82 4.93 4.21
CA SER A 50 -9.79 3.90 3.81
C SER A 50 -9.15 2.52 3.68
N GLY A 51 -7.94 2.45 3.08
CA GLY A 51 -7.18 1.21 2.99
C GLY A 51 -6.76 0.67 4.36
N ALA A 52 -6.33 1.53 5.27
CA ALA A 52 -5.96 1.15 6.63
C ALA A 52 -7.15 0.65 7.45
N ASP A 53 -8.34 1.26 7.28
CA ASP A 53 -9.58 0.82 7.93
C ASP A 53 -9.96 -0.60 7.48
N ALA A 54 -10.02 -0.83 6.17
CA ALA A 54 -10.33 -2.16 5.61
C ALA A 54 -9.32 -3.23 6.07
N ALA A 55 -8.02 -2.92 6.07
CA ALA A 55 -6.98 -3.84 6.53
C ALA A 55 -7.12 -4.17 8.03
N SER A 56 -7.42 -3.18 8.85
CA SER A 56 -7.55 -3.35 10.31
C SER A 56 -8.78 -4.19 10.68
N ILE A 57 -9.88 -4.04 9.94
CA ILE A 57 -11.08 -4.88 10.12
C ILE A 57 -10.76 -6.34 9.76
N VAL A 58 -10.13 -6.60 8.61
CA VAL A 58 -9.74 -7.96 8.20
C VAL A 58 -8.84 -8.62 9.23
N MET A 59 -7.82 -7.91 9.72
CA MET A 59 -6.93 -8.41 10.78
C MET A 59 -7.71 -8.68 12.08
N GLY A 60 -8.67 -7.82 12.41
CA GLY A 60 -9.58 -8.02 13.55
C GLY A 60 -10.44 -9.27 13.42
N MET A 61 -11.00 -9.54 12.24
CA MET A 61 -11.78 -10.75 11.95
C MET A 61 -10.93 -12.00 12.13
N LEU A 62 -9.74 -12.03 11.52
CA LEU A 62 -8.80 -13.16 11.61
C LEU A 62 -8.35 -13.42 13.06
N SER A 63 -8.15 -12.36 13.85
CA SER A 63 -7.75 -12.46 15.26
C SER A 63 -8.89 -12.86 16.21
N SER A 64 -10.14 -12.78 15.74
CA SER A 64 -11.35 -12.98 16.54
C SER A 64 -12.13 -14.22 16.07
N ARG A 65 -11.41 -15.29 15.69
CA ARG A 65 -11.95 -16.57 15.21
C ARG A 65 -12.85 -16.45 13.96
N GLY A 66 -12.58 -15.46 13.11
CA GLY A 66 -13.36 -15.25 11.89
C GLY A 66 -14.71 -14.56 12.09
N THR A 67 -14.94 -13.91 13.25
CA THR A 67 -16.15 -13.09 13.43
C THR A 67 -16.22 -11.98 12.38
N LEU A 68 -17.40 -11.74 11.80
CA LEU A 68 -17.61 -10.71 10.78
C LEU A 68 -17.59 -9.29 11.35
N GLU A 69 -17.92 -9.16 12.65
CA GLU A 69 -17.90 -7.88 13.36
C GLU A 69 -16.91 -7.96 14.53
N PRO A 70 -15.61 -7.71 14.30
CA PRO A 70 -14.62 -7.73 15.35
C PRO A 70 -14.80 -6.54 16.29
N ALA A 71 -14.46 -6.74 17.57
CA ALA A 71 -14.54 -5.66 18.54
C ALA A 71 -13.65 -4.48 18.12
N ARG A 72 -14.18 -3.24 18.22
CA ARG A 72 -13.48 -2.01 17.81
C ARG A 72 -12.08 -1.87 18.41
N ILE A 73 -11.89 -2.35 19.65
CA ILE A 73 -10.58 -2.34 20.32
C ILE A 73 -9.52 -3.14 19.56
N VAL A 74 -9.90 -4.28 18.96
CA VAL A 74 -8.99 -5.17 18.21
C VAL A 74 -8.63 -4.54 16.87
N VAL A 75 -9.61 -3.92 16.20
CA VAL A 75 -9.39 -3.17 14.95
C VAL A 75 -8.42 -2.01 15.17
N VAL A 76 -8.66 -1.19 16.21
CA VAL A 76 -7.77 -0.06 16.56
C VAL A 76 -6.37 -0.55 16.90
N LEU A 77 -6.25 -1.64 17.66
CA LEU A 77 -4.96 -2.23 18.00
C LEU A 77 -4.16 -2.61 16.75
N TRP A 78 -4.79 -3.27 15.77
CA TRP A 78 -4.11 -3.62 14.52
C TRP A 78 -3.73 -2.41 13.68
N GLY A 79 -4.61 -1.41 13.60
CA GLY A 79 -4.29 -0.15 12.92
C GLY A 79 -3.10 0.57 13.54
N VAL A 80 -3.04 0.65 14.87
CA VAL A 80 -1.91 1.26 15.60
C VAL A 80 -0.62 0.46 15.42
N LEU A 81 -0.68 -0.87 15.49
CA LEU A 81 0.50 -1.72 15.27
C LEU A 81 1.06 -1.59 13.84
N ALA A 82 0.17 -1.51 12.83
CA ALA A 82 0.58 -1.29 11.45
C ALA A 82 1.19 0.11 11.23
N GLY A 83 0.61 1.15 11.83
CA GLY A 83 1.18 2.49 11.79
C GLY A 83 2.53 2.57 12.52
N ALA A 84 2.63 1.95 13.70
CA ALA A 84 3.87 1.92 14.48
C ALA A 84 4.99 1.18 13.74
N SER A 85 4.70 0.04 13.11
CA SER A 85 5.69 -0.70 12.32
C SER A 85 6.16 0.11 11.10
N ALA A 86 5.24 0.78 10.40
CA ALA A 86 5.60 1.68 9.30
C ALA A 86 6.50 2.83 9.77
N CYS A 87 6.19 3.47 10.89
CA CYS A 87 7.02 4.53 11.48
C CYS A 87 8.43 4.02 11.82
N VAL A 88 8.55 2.86 12.47
CA VAL A 88 9.86 2.28 12.84
C VAL A 88 10.68 1.93 11.59
N LEU A 89 10.06 1.31 10.59
CA LEU A 89 10.74 0.93 9.34
C LEU A 89 11.20 2.15 8.55
N LEU A 90 10.38 3.20 8.48
CA LEU A 90 10.75 4.46 7.82
C LEU A 90 11.92 5.16 8.53
N VAL A 91 11.96 5.14 9.86
CA VAL A 91 13.07 5.75 10.63
C VAL A 91 14.38 4.96 10.47
N MET A 92 14.31 3.62 10.43
CA MET A 92 15.50 2.77 10.38
C MET A 92 16.08 2.59 8.97
N GLY A 93 15.23 2.40 7.97
CA GLY A 93 15.65 2.02 6.62
C GLY A 93 15.05 2.88 5.51
N GLY A 94 14.27 3.90 5.86
CA GLY A 94 13.59 4.75 4.87
C GLY A 94 12.64 3.97 3.97
N LEU A 95 12.44 4.47 2.76
CA LEU A 95 11.54 3.86 1.76
C LEU A 95 12.04 2.49 1.30
N GLU A 96 13.36 2.34 1.13
CA GLU A 96 13.97 1.09 0.70
C GLU A 96 13.79 0.00 1.77
N GLY A 97 14.02 0.33 3.04
CA GLY A 97 13.76 -0.58 4.15
C GLY A 97 12.30 -1.04 4.23
N LEU A 98 11.35 -0.12 4.01
CA LEU A 98 9.92 -0.45 3.95
C LEU A 98 9.61 -1.40 2.78
N GLN A 99 10.21 -1.17 1.62
CA GLN A 99 10.04 -2.03 0.45
C GLN A 99 10.61 -3.43 0.68
N THR A 100 11.83 -3.53 1.22
CA THR A 100 12.46 -4.82 1.52
C THR A 100 11.65 -5.61 2.56
N ALA A 101 11.20 -4.95 3.63
CA ALA A 101 10.37 -5.58 4.66
C ALA A 101 9.06 -6.12 4.07
N SER A 102 8.40 -5.34 3.20
CA SER A 102 7.18 -5.76 2.51
C SER A 102 7.41 -6.99 1.62
N ILE A 103 8.51 -7.01 0.85
CA ILE A 103 8.86 -8.16 -0.02
C ILE A 103 9.09 -9.42 0.83
N ILE A 104 9.86 -9.32 1.91
CA ILE A 104 10.15 -10.46 2.79
C ILE A 104 8.86 -10.97 3.46
N ALA A 105 7.98 -10.07 3.90
CA ALA A 105 6.72 -10.44 4.53
C ALA A 105 5.73 -11.09 3.54
N ALA A 106 5.69 -10.61 2.29
CA ALA A 106 4.78 -11.12 1.26
C ALA A 106 5.23 -12.47 0.67
N ALA A 107 6.54 -12.74 0.63
CA ALA A 107 7.12 -13.94 0.02
C ALA A 107 6.52 -15.28 0.51
N PRO A 108 6.40 -15.56 1.84
CA PRO A 108 5.76 -16.79 2.29
C PRO A 108 4.25 -16.83 2.02
N PHE A 109 3.58 -15.68 2.06
CA PHE A 109 2.14 -15.60 1.79
C PHE A 109 1.81 -15.88 0.31
N LEU A 110 2.74 -15.61 -0.61
CA LEU A 110 2.61 -15.98 -2.02
C LEU A 110 2.40 -17.49 -2.21
N VAL A 111 3.11 -18.33 -1.45
CA VAL A 111 2.94 -19.79 -1.52
C VAL A 111 1.51 -20.19 -1.09
N VAL A 112 0.99 -19.55 -0.05
CA VAL A 112 -0.39 -19.76 0.42
C VAL A 112 -1.40 -19.33 -0.65
N MET A 113 -1.18 -18.19 -1.31
CA MET A 113 -2.03 -17.72 -2.41
C MET A 113 -2.08 -18.70 -3.58
N VAL A 114 -0.94 -19.27 -3.98
CA VAL A 114 -0.91 -20.31 -5.04
C VAL A 114 -1.72 -21.54 -4.61
N GLY A 115 -1.57 -21.98 -3.36
CA GLY A 115 -2.37 -23.08 -2.81
C GLY A 115 -3.88 -22.80 -2.83
N LEU A 116 -4.28 -21.56 -2.48
CA LEU A 116 -5.68 -21.13 -2.52
C LEU A 116 -6.24 -21.11 -3.95
N CYS A 117 -5.45 -20.70 -4.96
CA CYS A 117 -5.87 -20.77 -6.36
C CYS A 117 -6.14 -22.20 -6.82
N ILE A 118 -5.27 -23.15 -6.44
CA ILE A 118 -5.44 -24.58 -6.76
C ILE A 118 -6.68 -25.13 -6.05
N SER A 119 -6.84 -24.83 -4.76
CA SER A 119 -8.00 -25.27 -3.98
C SER A 119 -9.31 -24.72 -4.52
N LEU A 120 -9.32 -23.46 -4.97
CA LEU A 120 -10.50 -22.84 -5.57
C LEU A 120 -10.83 -23.49 -6.92
N TRP A 121 -9.81 -23.77 -7.75
CA TRP A 121 -10.00 -24.46 -9.02
C TRP A 121 -10.58 -25.87 -8.83
N MET A 122 -10.06 -26.64 -7.87
CA MET A 122 -10.60 -27.95 -7.53
C MET A 122 -12.03 -27.86 -7.01
N ALA A 123 -12.31 -26.94 -6.08
CA ALA A 123 -13.66 -26.76 -5.54
C ALA A 123 -14.69 -26.38 -6.62
N LEU A 124 -14.31 -25.57 -7.61
CA LEU A 124 -15.17 -25.23 -8.73
C LEU A 124 -15.41 -26.41 -9.69
N LEU A 125 -14.42 -27.30 -9.85
CA LEU A 125 -14.60 -28.51 -10.65
C LEU A 125 -15.50 -29.52 -9.94
N ASP A 126 -15.33 -29.70 -8.63
CA ASP A 126 -16.18 -30.59 -7.81
C ASP A 126 -17.64 -30.11 -7.79
N ASP A 127 -17.90 -28.79 -7.87
CA ASP A 127 -19.26 -28.21 -7.91
C ASP A 127 -19.96 -28.36 -9.28
N LEU A 128 -19.22 -28.78 -10.31
CA LEU A 128 -19.69 -28.96 -11.69
C LEU A 128 -20.08 -30.42 -12.00
N GLU A 129 -19.70 -31.38 -11.15
CA GLU A 129 -20.07 -32.80 -11.22
C GLU A 129 -21.37 -33.11 -10.44
#